data_AF-A0AA36JJJ6-F1
#
_entry.id   AF-A0AA36JJJ6-F1
#
_cell.length_a   1.000
_cell.length_b   1.000
_cell.length_c   1.000
_cell.angle_alpha   90.00
_cell.angle_beta   90.00
_cell.angle_gamma   90.00
#
_symmetry.space_group_name_H-M   'P 1'
#
loop_
_entity.id
_entity.type
_entity.pdbx_description
1 polymer ?
#
loop_
_entity_poly.entity_id
_entity_poly.type
_entity_poly.pdbx_seq_one_letter_code
_entity_poly.pdbx_strand_id
1 'polypeptide(L)'
;MAEGSLTMFTSTTSASESKKSKSYKTGCAPAPPDAHGDLFQSVAKHEEIVHGLRESKTEGAAPALVQKQRETVVSSHLMRARKQKESSKGGEQSGLGERYPRRWYDSFMPFQMPFEDRETVKEVIDRLEKEGNEAAWRTERHARAMDISAIKAGGLSFALVILMLMALPLLERLRMAGEMSSSCFQSDDPRCEVLPYPRLALWCALAIVVAFKLCSVDMSRGPFGALPQIFVPAFGRTASQDFVQQVRMSKARAKAMVRELQSIYSAKSFQAKLQEILGKGEGTDELPARWAWAEKFHNDILAQYGFVTGDGMERLISPLSLILKSFPECRSGVEKIAGLLGLKSWPETEAAAELPATKAEVPRVVSLSKTRALALQTELLASFSAPSFQKKLCELSRKQLADETGMGSEDPGYTWHDALRHLMNEEQMETIARYGFDASKQGVEDALSALDKLRDDPDVFVNAFAIEEALLTYAQGSLLAKKAVGHIGNKPNTKFTVARLLRKQLAAFGTPSFQHAIDRLKKKANVDGHFHLAGRAELAFSVQRRILPSFGFQPSRSGVLEMVRHCTMFLDDEEIGGLWDDINAKLGMTPEACRRFRDVAGGFRSKPAPDA
;
A
#
# COMPACT_ATOMS: atom_id res chain seq x y z
N MET A 1 22.63 3.28 -49.92
CA MET A 1 23.89 2.56 -49.72
C MET A 1 24.35 2.81 -48.29
N ALA A 2 24.44 1.72 -47.50
CA ALA A 2 25.01 1.54 -46.16
C ALA A 2 24.55 2.52 -45.06
N GLU A 3 23.65 2.17 -44.13
CA GLU A 3 23.75 1.22 -43.00
C GLU A 3 24.86 1.53 -41.98
N GLY A 4 24.45 1.83 -40.75
CA GLY A 4 25.30 2.01 -39.57
C GLY A 4 24.51 1.67 -38.31
N SER A 5 24.27 0.38 -38.12
CA SER A 5 23.68 -0.24 -36.92
C SER A 5 24.63 -0.08 -35.72
N LEU A 6 24.13 0.36 -34.56
CA LEU A 6 24.89 0.45 -33.31
C LEU A 6 24.25 -0.43 -32.23
N THR A 7 24.70 -1.68 -32.17
CA THR A 7 24.52 -2.61 -31.05
C THR A 7 25.74 -2.58 -30.14
N MET A 8 25.56 -2.38 -28.82
CA MET A 8 26.55 -2.66 -27.76
C MET A 8 25.80 -2.79 -26.41
N PHE A 9 26.16 -3.62 -25.43
CA PHE A 9 26.87 -4.91 -25.35
C PHE A 9 26.61 -5.43 -23.91
N THR A 10 26.33 -6.71 -23.77
CA THR A 10 26.38 -7.46 -22.51
C THR A 10 27.84 -7.77 -22.17
N SER A 11 28.33 -7.39 -20.99
CA SER A 11 29.70 -7.69 -20.57
C SER A 11 29.82 -9.10 -19.97
N THR A 12 30.54 -9.95 -20.67
CA THR A 12 31.19 -11.17 -20.19
C THR A 12 32.44 -10.81 -19.39
N THR A 13 32.65 -11.42 -18.22
CA THR A 13 33.91 -11.33 -17.47
C THR A 13 34.70 -12.62 -17.61
N SER A 14 35.83 -12.52 -18.30
CA SER A 14 36.90 -13.52 -18.38
C SER A 14 37.83 -13.43 -17.17
N ALA A 15 38.35 -14.59 -16.76
CA ALA A 15 39.33 -14.78 -15.70
C ALA A 15 40.70 -14.14 -16.03
N SER A 16 41.38 -13.62 -15.01
CA SER A 16 42.83 -13.38 -15.02
C SER A 16 43.42 -13.56 -13.63
N GLU A 17 44.53 -14.30 -13.59
CA GLU A 17 45.28 -14.71 -12.41
C GLU A 17 46.19 -13.64 -11.77
N SER A 18 46.46 -13.89 -10.48
CA SER A 18 47.68 -13.56 -9.71
C SER A 18 47.74 -12.20 -8.99
N LYS A 19 47.82 -12.23 -7.65
CA LYS A 19 49.09 -12.27 -6.90
C LYS A 19 48.87 -12.24 -5.38
N LYS A 20 49.70 -13.03 -4.70
CA LYS A 20 49.94 -13.19 -3.25
C LYS A 20 49.68 -11.94 -2.40
N SER A 21 48.83 -12.07 -1.38
CA SER A 21 48.82 -11.18 -0.20
C SER A 21 49.00 -12.00 1.09
N LYS A 22 49.88 -11.50 1.96
CA LYS A 22 50.33 -12.11 3.23
C LYS A 22 49.17 -12.29 4.21
N SER A 23 49.09 -13.49 4.80
CA SER A 23 48.19 -13.86 5.89
C SER A 23 48.74 -13.36 7.24
N TYR A 24 47.97 -12.53 7.94
CA TYR A 24 48.15 -12.24 9.36
C TYR A 24 47.26 -13.19 10.17
N LYS A 25 47.88 -14.09 10.94
CA LYS A 25 47.22 -14.93 11.94
C LYS A 25 46.72 -14.04 13.08
N THR A 26 45.40 -13.99 13.29
CA THR A 26 44.80 -13.62 14.57
C THR A 26 44.18 -14.88 15.15
N GLY A 27 44.69 -15.31 16.30
CA GLY A 27 44.18 -16.47 17.02
C GLY A 27 42.96 -16.08 17.84
N CYS A 28 41.83 -16.74 17.59
CA CYS A 28 40.72 -16.83 18.52
C CYS A 28 40.55 -18.30 18.91
N ALA A 29 40.52 -18.56 20.21
CA ALA A 29 40.27 -19.87 20.79
C ALA A 29 38.81 -20.32 20.52
N PRO A 30 38.56 -21.64 20.38
CA PRO A 30 37.20 -22.16 20.20
C PRO A 30 36.39 -22.05 21.49
N ALA A 31 35.12 -21.69 21.35
CA ALA A 31 34.13 -21.71 22.44
C ALA A 31 33.78 -23.17 22.84
N PRO A 32 33.46 -23.42 24.12
CA PRO A 32 33.13 -24.76 24.60
C PRO A 32 31.77 -25.26 24.08
N PRO A 33 31.57 -26.60 23.93
CA PRO A 33 30.46 -27.17 23.16
C PRO A 33 29.07 -27.18 23.83
N ASP A 34 28.92 -26.69 25.07
CA ASP A 34 27.72 -27.03 25.87
C ASP A 34 26.66 -25.92 26.00
N ALA A 35 26.79 -24.80 25.29
CA ALA A 35 25.83 -23.68 25.41
C ALA A 35 24.51 -23.87 24.61
N HIS A 36 24.41 -24.89 23.76
CA HIS A 36 23.22 -25.10 22.92
C HIS A 36 22.16 -26.03 23.54
N GLY A 37 22.50 -26.85 24.55
CA GLY A 37 21.57 -27.80 25.17
C GLY A 37 20.42 -27.14 25.95
N ASP A 38 20.72 -26.04 26.66
CA ASP A 38 19.76 -25.37 27.54
C ASP A 38 18.66 -24.61 26.78
N LEU A 39 18.97 -24.12 25.57
CA LEU A 39 18.00 -23.41 24.75
C LEU A 39 16.94 -24.37 24.18
N PHE A 40 17.37 -25.55 23.69
CA PHE A 40 16.46 -26.56 23.15
C PHE A 40 15.56 -27.19 24.23
N GLN A 41 16.09 -27.43 25.44
CA GLN A 41 15.26 -27.86 26.56
C GLN A 41 14.26 -26.78 27.02
N SER A 42 14.63 -25.50 26.96
CA SER A 42 13.71 -24.40 27.30
C SER A 42 12.61 -24.19 26.27
N VAL A 43 12.88 -24.42 24.99
CA VAL A 43 11.88 -24.32 23.91
C VAL A 43 10.92 -25.51 23.97
N ALA A 44 11.43 -26.73 24.15
CA ALA A 44 10.60 -27.93 24.31
C ALA A 44 9.64 -27.82 25.50
N LYS A 45 10.12 -27.28 26.63
CA LYS A 45 9.30 -27.06 27.83
C LYS A 45 8.26 -25.95 27.64
N HIS A 46 8.52 -24.97 26.76
CA HIS A 46 7.55 -23.94 26.42
C HIS A 46 6.45 -24.48 25.47
N GLU A 47 6.83 -25.32 24.51
CA GLU A 47 5.88 -25.99 23.61
C GLU A 47 4.97 -26.97 24.34
N GLU A 48 5.48 -27.70 25.34
CA GLU A 48 4.69 -28.58 26.21
C GLU A 48 3.62 -27.79 27.01
N ILE A 49 3.98 -26.60 27.51
CA ILE A 49 3.04 -25.70 28.21
C ILE A 49 1.98 -25.15 27.25
N VAL A 50 2.37 -24.77 26.03
CA VAL A 50 1.44 -24.26 25.01
C VAL A 50 0.49 -25.37 24.51
N HIS A 51 0.98 -26.62 24.41
CA HIS A 51 0.16 -27.77 24.06
C HIS A 51 -0.89 -28.07 25.14
N GLY A 52 -0.50 -28.06 26.42
CA GLY A 52 -1.43 -28.22 27.55
C GLY A 52 -2.49 -27.11 27.64
N LEU A 53 -2.15 -25.87 27.25
CA LEU A 53 -3.11 -24.76 27.14
C LEU A 53 -4.11 -24.94 25.98
N ARG A 54 -3.75 -25.70 24.95
CA ARG A 54 -4.61 -25.95 23.79
C ARG A 54 -5.58 -27.10 24.02
N GLU A 55 -5.18 -28.08 24.83
CA GLU A 55 -5.99 -29.26 25.17
C GLU A 55 -6.96 -29.03 26.34
N SER A 56 -6.72 -28.04 27.21
CA SER A 56 -7.61 -27.70 28.34
C SER A 56 -8.86 -26.87 27.97
N LYS A 57 -9.36 -26.99 26.73
CA LYS A 57 -10.70 -26.53 26.35
C LYS A 57 -11.77 -27.50 26.88
N THR A 58 -11.90 -27.56 28.20
CA THR A 58 -13.10 -28.02 28.88
C THR A 58 -13.59 -26.91 29.79
N GLU A 59 -14.87 -26.58 29.64
CA GLU A 59 -15.55 -25.49 30.34
C GLU A 59 -15.39 -25.65 31.87
N GLY A 60 -14.87 -24.62 32.54
CA GLY A 60 -14.97 -24.49 34.00
C GLY A 60 -13.68 -24.45 34.83
N ALA A 61 -12.51 -24.11 34.29
CA ALA A 61 -11.32 -23.92 35.14
C ALA A 61 -11.36 -22.58 35.91
N ALA A 62 -11.26 -22.64 37.24
CA ALA A 62 -11.40 -21.50 38.15
C ALA A 62 -10.27 -20.45 37.97
N PRO A 63 -10.58 -19.13 38.07
CA PRO A 63 -9.64 -18.01 37.87
C PRO A 63 -8.34 -18.09 38.67
N ALA A 64 -8.37 -18.76 39.84
CA ALA A 64 -7.22 -18.90 40.73
C ALA A 64 -6.05 -19.69 40.12
N LEU A 65 -6.31 -20.65 39.22
CA LEU A 65 -5.25 -21.45 38.60
C LEU A 65 -4.46 -20.63 37.56
N VAL A 66 -5.17 -19.82 36.77
CA VAL A 66 -4.57 -18.90 35.79
C VAL A 66 -3.77 -17.80 36.48
N GLN A 67 -4.27 -17.29 37.62
CA GLN A 67 -3.56 -16.31 38.45
C GLN A 67 -2.23 -16.87 38.99
N LYS A 68 -2.26 -18.07 39.59
CA LYS A 68 -1.08 -18.74 40.14
C LYS A 68 -0.03 -19.06 39.06
N GLN A 69 -0.48 -19.41 37.86
CA GLN A 69 0.42 -19.67 36.72
C GLN A 69 1.04 -18.37 36.16
N ARG A 70 0.31 -17.25 36.13
CA ARG A 70 0.87 -15.94 35.78
C ARG A 70 1.93 -15.47 36.77
N GLU A 71 1.68 -15.64 38.06
CA GLU A 71 2.66 -15.31 39.12
C GLU A 71 3.94 -16.12 38.99
N THR A 72 3.83 -17.39 38.58
CA THR A 72 5.00 -18.26 38.37
C THR A 72 5.84 -17.80 37.17
N VAL A 73 5.21 -17.37 36.07
CA VAL A 73 5.92 -16.84 34.89
C VAL A 73 6.59 -15.50 35.18
N VAL A 74 5.93 -14.61 35.92
CA VAL A 74 6.48 -13.31 36.32
C VAL A 74 7.66 -13.48 37.30
N SER A 75 7.55 -14.41 38.25
CA SER A 75 8.63 -14.73 39.20
C SER A 75 9.87 -15.32 38.48
N SER A 76 9.65 -16.20 37.50
CA SER A 76 10.69 -16.73 36.60
C SER A 76 11.43 -15.62 35.84
N HIS A 77 10.69 -14.63 35.30
CA HIS A 77 11.27 -13.51 34.58
C HIS A 77 12.07 -12.55 35.49
N LEU A 78 11.58 -12.28 36.70
CA LEU A 78 12.27 -11.46 37.68
C LEU A 78 13.58 -12.11 38.17
N MET A 79 13.59 -13.43 38.35
CA MET A 79 14.80 -14.18 38.70
C MET A 79 15.84 -14.16 37.56
N ARG A 80 15.41 -14.21 36.29
CA ARG A 80 16.31 -14.05 35.12
C ARG A 80 16.91 -12.65 35.04
N ALA A 81 16.10 -11.61 35.24
CA ALA A 81 16.57 -10.22 35.25
C ALA A 81 17.58 -9.95 36.39
N ARG A 82 17.37 -10.58 37.56
CA ARG A 82 18.29 -10.50 38.69
C ARG A 82 19.62 -11.22 38.41
N LYS A 83 19.56 -12.41 37.80
CA LYS A 83 20.74 -13.18 37.40
C LYS A 83 21.56 -12.47 36.30
N GLN A 84 20.91 -11.79 35.36
CA GLN A 84 21.58 -10.95 34.35
C GLN A 84 22.26 -9.73 34.97
N LYS A 85 21.64 -9.12 35.98
CA LYS A 85 22.20 -7.98 36.74
C LYS A 85 23.36 -8.36 37.65
N GLU A 86 23.40 -9.61 38.13
CA GLU A 86 24.51 -10.17 38.90
C GLU A 86 25.67 -10.58 38.00
N SER A 87 25.42 -11.09 36.79
CA SER A 87 26.46 -11.34 35.79
C SER A 87 27.14 -10.08 35.25
N SER A 88 26.50 -8.91 35.35
CA SER A 88 27.10 -7.62 34.94
C SER A 88 27.89 -6.92 36.06
N LYS A 89 27.94 -7.47 37.28
CA LYS A 89 28.66 -6.87 38.42
C LYS A 89 30.02 -7.51 38.74
N GLY A 90 30.43 -8.54 37.99
CA GLY A 90 31.75 -9.16 38.12
C GLY A 90 32.80 -8.42 37.29
N GLY A 91 33.18 -7.20 37.69
CA GLY A 91 34.19 -6.41 36.98
C GLY A 91 34.35 -5.02 37.58
N GLU A 92 34.85 -4.94 38.81
CA GLU A 92 35.15 -3.67 39.47
C GLU A 92 36.67 -3.59 39.73
N GLN A 93 37.37 -2.77 38.93
CA GLN A 93 38.47 -1.91 39.38
C GLN A 93 38.97 -1.02 38.22
N SER A 94 38.49 0.22 38.18
CA SER A 94 39.29 1.46 38.14
C SER A 94 38.36 2.60 37.75
N GLY A 95 38.22 3.56 38.67
CA GLY A 95 37.46 4.77 38.43
C GLY A 95 38.21 5.68 37.48
N LEU A 96 37.46 6.31 36.57
CA LEU A 96 37.62 7.68 36.10
C LEU A 96 36.37 8.00 35.28
N GLY A 97 35.70 9.12 35.60
CA GLY A 97 34.56 9.59 34.82
C GLY A 97 35.01 9.97 33.42
N GLU A 98 34.85 9.06 32.46
CA GLU A 98 35.14 9.34 31.06
C GLU A 98 34.08 10.29 30.49
N ARG A 99 34.46 11.57 30.39
CA ARG A 99 33.79 12.56 29.54
C ARG A 99 34.11 12.25 28.08
N TYR A 100 33.14 12.48 27.18
CA TYR A 100 33.25 12.17 25.76
C TYR A 100 34.60 12.62 25.14
N PRO A 101 35.22 11.82 24.26
CA PRO A 101 36.38 12.27 23.49
C PRO A 101 36.02 13.47 22.60
N ARG A 102 36.94 14.44 22.52
CA ARG A 102 36.86 15.62 21.62
C ARG A 102 36.49 15.18 20.21
N ARG A 103 35.46 15.82 19.64
CA ARG A 103 35.09 15.61 18.24
C ARG A 103 35.68 16.74 17.39
N TRP A 104 36.03 16.47 16.13
CA TRP A 104 36.77 17.42 15.27
C TRP A 104 36.05 18.78 15.03
N TYR A 105 34.77 18.90 15.43
CA TYR A 105 33.94 20.08 15.18
C TYR A 105 34.11 21.16 16.26
N ASP A 106 34.85 20.88 17.35
CA ASP A 106 35.08 21.80 18.46
C ASP A 106 35.97 23.02 18.07
N SER A 107 36.49 23.07 16.83
CA SER A 107 37.44 24.11 16.38
C SER A 107 36.85 25.27 15.55
N PHE A 108 35.54 25.27 15.21
CA PHE A 108 35.01 26.21 14.19
C PHE A 108 33.73 26.98 14.55
N MET A 109 33.30 27.03 15.81
CA MET A 109 32.12 27.81 16.22
C MET A 109 32.45 28.71 17.43
N PRO A 110 32.24 30.04 17.36
CA PRO A 110 32.72 30.99 18.37
C PRO A 110 31.86 31.11 19.64
N PHE A 111 30.77 30.35 19.80
CA PHE A 111 29.91 30.48 20.99
C PHE A 111 29.37 29.12 21.46
N GLN A 112 29.98 28.56 22.50
CA GLN A 112 29.43 27.46 23.31
C GLN A 112 29.76 27.65 24.80
N MET A 113 28.86 27.12 25.65
CA MET A 113 29.00 27.11 27.11
C MET A 113 30.29 26.39 27.58
N PRO A 114 30.86 26.81 28.73
CA PRO A 114 32.04 26.20 29.32
C PRO A 114 31.93 24.67 29.40
N PHE A 115 33.05 23.97 29.18
CA PHE A 115 33.11 22.51 29.21
C PHE A 115 32.74 21.91 30.58
N GLU A 116 32.86 22.71 31.64
CA GLU A 116 32.49 22.32 33.01
C GLU A 116 30.96 22.24 33.23
N ASP A 117 30.16 22.92 32.41
CA ASP A 117 28.69 23.00 32.57
C ASP A 117 27.92 21.96 31.75
N ARG A 118 28.61 20.97 31.16
CA ARG A 118 27.97 19.94 30.33
C ARG A 118 27.57 18.73 31.16
N GLU A 119 26.36 18.25 30.91
CA GLU A 119 25.81 17.05 31.53
C GLU A 119 26.69 15.82 31.26
N THR A 120 26.82 14.98 32.28
CA THR A 120 27.50 13.69 32.18
C THR A 120 26.65 12.67 31.42
N VAL A 121 27.28 11.62 30.88
CA VAL A 121 26.59 10.52 30.18
C VAL A 121 25.49 9.92 31.06
N LYS A 122 25.74 9.82 32.36
CA LYS A 122 24.77 9.33 33.35
C LYS A 122 23.56 10.27 33.48
N GLU A 123 23.78 11.57 33.61
CA GLU A 123 22.70 12.57 33.70
C GLU A 123 21.85 12.61 32.43
N VAL A 124 22.46 12.41 31.27
CA VAL A 124 21.74 12.33 29.99
C VAL A 124 20.89 11.06 29.93
N ILE A 125 21.41 9.91 30.37
CA ILE A 125 20.66 8.65 30.42
C ILE A 125 19.48 8.77 31.40
N ASP A 126 19.73 9.29 32.61
CA ASP A 126 18.70 9.47 33.64
C ASP A 126 17.60 10.45 33.18
N ARG A 127 17.97 11.52 32.47
CA ARG A 127 16.99 12.45 31.87
C ARG A 127 16.16 11.75 30.78
N LEU A 128 16.80 11.02 29.87
CA LEU A 128 16.12 10.33 28.77
C LEU A 128 15.16 9.24 29.28
N GLU A 129 15.53 8.52 30.34
CA GLU A 129 14.68 7.53 30.99
C GLU A 129 13.47 8.19 31.68
N LYS A 130 13.69 9.32 32.36
CA LYS A 130 12.61 10.12 32.96
C LYS A 130 11.66 10.69 31.90
N GLU A 131 12.18 11.25 30.81
CA GLU A 131 11.38 11.78 29.69
C GLU A 131 10.61 10.68 28.96
N GLY A 132 11.20 9.50 28.78
CA GLY A 132 10.54 8.33 28.18
C GLY A 132 9.37 7.82 29.02
N ASN A 133 9.55 7.71 30.33
CA ASN A 133 8.50 7.30 31.27
C ASN A 133 7.36 8.32 31.34
N GLU A 134 7.66 9.62 31.33
CA GLU A 134 6.63 10.66 31.27
C GLU A 134 5.88 10.70 29.93
N ALA A 135 6.56 10.42 28.81
CA ALA A 135 5.95 10.37 27.49
C ALA A 135 5.00 9.18 27.34
N ALA A 136 5.37 8.00 27.86
CA ALA A 136 4.51 6.83 27.91
C ALA A 136 3.23 7.10 28.71
N TRP A 137 3.36 7.72 29.88
CA TRP A 137 2.23 8.06 30.74
C TRP A 137 1.30 9.13 30.13
N ARG A 138 1.87 10.15 29.46
CA ARG A 138 1.09 11.16 28.72
C ARG A 138 0.29 10.54 27.56
N THR A 139 0.87 9.57 26.86
CA THR A 139 0.23 8.89 25.73
C THR A 139 -0.95 8.03 26.18
N GLU A 140 -0.79 7.27 27.28
CA GLU A 140 -1.86 6.47 27.86
C GLU A 140 -3.02 7.34 28.37
N ARG A 141 -2.72 8.49 28.99
CA ARG A 141 -3.74 9.43 29.48
C ARG A 141 -4.50 10.12 28.34
N HIS A 142 -3.80 10.49 27.25
CA HIS A 142 -4.44 11.07 26.08
C HIS A 142 -5.35 10.08 25.36
N ALA A 143 -4.93 8.82 25.23
CA ALA A 143 -5.77 7.77 24.64
C ALA A 143 -7.08 7.59 25.40
N ARG A 144 -7.03 7.53 26.74
CA ARG A 144 -8.24 7.40 27.58
C ARG A 144 -9.15 8.64 27.54
N ALA A 145 -8.58 9.83 27.43
CA ALA A 145 -9.35 11.07 27.32
C ALA A 145 -10.04 11.21 25.95
N MET A 146 -9.38 10.79 24.87
CA MET A 146 -9.94 10.84 23.52
C MET A 146 -11.14 9.91 23.35
N ASP A 147 -11.08 8.68 23.89
CA ASP A 147 -12.21 7.73 23.84
C ASP A 147 -13.48 8.27 24.53
N ILE A 148 -13.33 8.89 25.72
CA ILE A 148 -14.46 9.46 26.46
C ILE A 148 -15.02 10.71 25.76
N SER A 149 -14.15 11.53 25.15
CA SER A 149 -14.57 12.73 24.43
C SER A 149 -15.24 12.42 23.10
N ALA A 150 -14.78 11.41 22.36
CA ALA A 150 -15.35 11.00 21.08
C ALA A 150 -16.76 10.43 21.25
N ILE A 151 -16.98 9.63 22.30
CA ILE A 151 -18.32 9.09 22.62
C ILE A 151 -19.29 10.22 23.01
N LYS A 152 -18.85 11.20 23.80
CA LYS A 152 -19.68 12.35 24.20
C LYS A 152 -19.96 13.31 23.03
N ALA A 153 -18.97 13.57 22.18
CA ALA A 153 -19.12 14.41 21.00
C ALA A 153 -20.05 13.80 19.96
N GLY A 154 -19.97 12.47 19.76
CA GLY A 154 -20.90 11.74 18.89
C GLY A 154 -22.35 11.80 19.40
N GLY A 155 -22.55 11.60 20.72
CA GLY A 155 -23.86 11.69 21.35
C GLY A 155 -24.48 13.09 21.27
N LEU A 156 -23.70 14.15 21.53
CA LEU A 156 -24.17 15.53 21.45
C LEU A 156 -24.52 15.94 20.01
N SER A 157 -23.70 15.53 19.04
CA SER A 157 -23.95 15.82 17.61
C SER A 157 -25.24 15.14 17.13
N PHE A 158 -25.46 13.89 17.53
CA PHE A 158 -26.68 13.16 17.20
C PHE A 158 -27.93 13.82 17.84
N ALA A 159 -27.83 14.23 19.11
CA ALA A 159 -28.92 14.93 19.79
C ALA A 159 -29.27 16.28 19.14
N LEU A 160 -28.27 17.04 18.69
CA LEU A 160 -28.47 18.31 17.99
C LEU A 160 -29.14 18.12 16.62
N VAL A 161 -28.79 17.07 15.88
CA VAL A 161 -29.43 16.76 14.59
C VAL A 161 -30.91 16.40 14.81
N ILE A 162 -31.23 15.59 15.82
CA ILE A 162 -32.62 15.28 16.16
C ILE A 162 -33.39 16.54 16.57
N LEU A 163 -32.80 17.39 17.41
CA LEU A 163 -33.42 18.66 17.82
C LEU A 163 -33.68 19.59 16.63
N MET A 164 -32.73 19.71 15.70
CA MET A 164 -32.91 20.49 14.48
C MET A 164 -34.03 19.95 13.60
N LEU A 165 -34.09 18.63 13.40
CA LEU A 165 -35.15 17.99 12.61
C LEU A 165 -36.54 18.15 13.24
N MET A 166 -36.63 18.22 14.57
CA MET A 166 -37.89 18.46 15.29
C MET A 166 -38.26 19.96 15.33
N ALA A 167 -37.27 20.85 15.39
CA ALA A 167 -37.48 22.30 15.50
C ALA A 167 -37.82 22.95 14.15
N LEU A 168 -37.28 22.45 13.04
CA LEU A 168 -37.52 23.03 11.70
C LEU A 168 -39.02 23.10 11.33
N PRO A 169 -39.84 22.04 11.49
CA PRO A 169 -41.28 22.12 11.21
C PRO A 169 -42.03 23.10 12.13
N LEU A 170 -41.59 23.24 13.39
CA LEU A 170 -42.16 24.18 14.36
C LEU A 170 -41.82 25.63 14.01
N LEU A 171 -40.57 25.90 13.62
CA LEU A 171 -40.12 27.20 13.17
C LEU A 171 -40.79 27.60 11.85
N GLU A 172 -40.98 26.67 10.93
CA GLU A 172 -41.73 26.90 9.69
C GLU A 172 -43.20 27.26 9.99
N ARG A 173 -43.83 26.57 10.95
CA ARG A 173 -45.19 26.90 11.41
C ARG A 173 -45.28 28.26 12.09
N LEU A 174 -44.32 28.61 12.93
CA LEU A 174 -44.28 29.92 13.60
C LEU A 174 -44.00 31.06 12.61
N ARG A 175 -43.19 30.80 11.57
CA ARG A 175 -42.93 31.75 10.49
C ARG A 175 -44.15 31.97 9.59
N MET A 176 -44.95 30.93 9.38
CA MET A 176 -46.18 30.98 8.57
C MET A 176 -47.40 31.48 9.35
N ALA A 177 -47.29 31.68 10.66
CA ALA A 177 -48.35 32.26 11.49
C ALA A 177 -48.42 33.80 11.35
N GLY A 178 -48.67 34.29 10.13
CA GLY A 178 -49.51 35.48 9.97
C GLY A 178 -50.96 35.05 10.21
N GLU A 179 -51.78 35.92 10.80
CA GLU A 179 -53.17 35.64 11.22
C GLU A 179 -53.89 34.69 10.23
N MET A 180 -53.95 33.40 10.57
CA MET A 180 -54.72 32.46 9.78
C MET A 180 -56.19 32.75 10.08
N SER A 181 -56.82 33.49 9.17
CA SER A 181 -58.27 33.61 9.11
C SER A 181 -58.89 32.21 9.14
N SER A 182 -59.86 32.01 10.01
CA SER A 182 -60.62 30.75 10.17
C SER A 182 -61.34 30.29 8.89
N SER A 183 -61.33 31.10 7.83
CA SER A 183 -61.91 30.80 6.52
C SER A 183 -61.10 29.80 5.66
N CYS A 184 -59.84 29.51 5.97
CA CYS A 184 -59.01 28.62 5.13
C CYS A 184 -59.32 27.11 5.29
N PHE A 185 -60.17 26.71 6.24
CA PHE A 185 -60.55 25.30 6.43
C PHE A 185 -61.87 24.90 5.77
N GLN A 186 -62.55 25.80 5.04
CA GLN A 186 -63.85 25.53 4.41
C GLN A 186 -63.91 25.87 2.91
N SER A 187 -62.77 26.18 2.27
CA SER A 187 -62.76 26.58 0.87
C SER A 187 -62.18 25.48 -0.03
N ASP A 188 -63.02 24.93 -0.93
CA ASP A 188 -62.65 24.03 -2.04
C ASP A 188 -61.87 24.77 -3.16
N ASP A 189 -60.95 25.67 -2.79
CA ASP A 189 -60.18 26.44 -3.78
C ASP A 189 -58.91 25.65 -4.17
N PRO A 190 -58.78 25.20 -5.45
CA PRO A 190 -57.65 24.39 -5.93
C PRO A 190 -56.30 25.12 -5.93
N ARG A 191 -56.23 26.37 -5.44
CA ARG A 191 -54.98 27.14 -5.31
C ARG A 191 -54.32 27.03 -3.93
N CYS A 192 -54.97 26.40 -2.95
CA CYS A 192 -54.33 26.10 -1.67
C CYS A 192 -53.52 24.80 -1.77
N GLU A 193 -52.27 24.89 -2.25
CA GLU A 193 -51.32 23.78 -2.20
C GLU A 193 -50.88 23.50 -0.75
N VAL A 194 -51.68 22.70 -0.03
CA VAL A 194 -51.21 22.05 1.19
C VAL A 194 -50.15 21.05 0.77
N LEU A 195 -48.88 21.33 1.11
CA LEU A 195 -47.75 20.46 0.80
C LEU A 195 -48.09 19.03 1.25
N PRO A 196 -48.21 18.05 0.34
CA PRO A 196 -48.69 16.74 0.72
C PRO A 196 -47.64 16.07 1.62
N TYR A 197 -48.08 15.65 2.81
CA TYR A 197 -47.34 14.86 3.80
C TYR A 197 -46.31 13.85 3.25
N PRO A 198 -46.55 13.11 2.15
CA PRO A 198 -45.55 12.21 1.56
C PRO A 198 -44.25 12.91 1.10
N ARG A 199 -44.28 14.17 0.67
CA ARG A 199 -43.06 14.90 0.30
C ARG A 199 -42.21 15.21 1.52
N LEU A 200 -42.83 15.62 2.63
CA LEU A 200 -42.12 15.89 3.88
C LEU A 200 -41.49 14.60 4.44
N ALA A 201 -42.21 13.48 4.39
CA ALA A 201 -41.68 12.18 4.78
C ALA A 201 -40.47 11.75 3.94
N LEU A 202 -40.50 12.02 2.62
CA LEU A 202 -39.37 11.74 1.72
C LEU A 202 -38.14 12.60 2.06
N TRP A 203 -38.32 13.90 2.35
CA TRP A 203 -37.23 14.78 2.75
C TRP A 203 -36.63 14.40 4.11
N CYS A 204 -37.46 13.99 5.08
CA CYS A 204 -36.98 13.46 6.36
C CYS A 204 -36.17 12.17 6.17
N ALA A 205 -36.65 11.24 5.33
CA ALA A 205 -35.94 10.00 5.04
C ALA A 205 -34.58 10.28 4.35
N LEU A 206 -34.54 11.23 3.41
CA LEU A 206 -33.30 11.60 2.72
C LEU A 206 -32.29 12.26 3.68
N ALA A 207 -32.76 13.15 4.55
CA ALA A 207 -31.92 13.82 5.56
C ALA A 207 -31.32 12.81 6.55
N ILE A 208 -32.09 11.80 6.96
CA ILE A 208 -31.62 10.71 7.83
C ILE A 208 -30.52 9.89 7.13
N VAL A 209 -30.69 9.53 5.85
CA VAL A 209 -29.67 8.79 5.08
C VAL A 209 -28.39 9.60 4.92
N VAL A 210 -28.49 10.91 4.65
CA VAL A 210 -27.32 11.79 4.53
C VAL A 210 -26.60 11.92 5.88
N ALA A 211 -27.34 12.07 6.98
CA ALA A 211 -26.76 12.11 8.33
C ALA A 211 -26.03 10.80 8.66
N PHE A 212 -26.61 9.64 8.34
CA PHE A 212 -25.95 8.34 8.55
C PHE A 212 -24.67 8.19 7.71
N LYS A 213 -24.68 8.68 6.48
CA LYS A 213 -23.50 8.60 5.59
C LYS A 213 -22.36 9.52 6.04
N LEU A 214 -22.68 10.68 6.62
CA LEU A 214 -21.71 11.63 7.14
C LEU A 214 -21.10 11.21 8.49
N CYS A 215 -21.81 10.41 9.28
CA CYS A 215 -21.35 9.98 10.60
C CYS A 215 -20.56 8.65 10.63
N SER A 216 -20.37 7.96 9.49
CA SER A 216 -19.56 6.72 9.38
C SER A 216 -19.86 5.66 10.46
N VAL A 217 -21.12 5.48 10.84
CA VAL A 217 -21.51 4.51 11.88
C VAL A 217 -21.61 3.11 11.28
N ASP A 218 -20.77 2.18 11.74
CA ASP A 218 -20.80 0.76 11.38
C ASP A 218 -21.98 0.06 12.07
N MET A 219 -22.95 -0.41 11.27
CA MET A 219 -24.18 -1.05 11.75
C MET A 219 -24.03 -2.53 12.15
N SER A 220 -22.83 -3.12 12.00
CA SER A 220 -22.64 -4.56 12.28
C SER A 220 -22.64 -4.93 13.78
N ARG A 221 -22.75 -3.96 14.69
CA ARG A 221 -22.60 -4.19 16.15
C ARG A 221 -23.62 -3.48 17.04
N GLY A 222 -24.84 -3.22 16.55
CA GLY A 222 -25.92 -2.57 17.32
C GLY A 222 -27.22 -3.37 17.40
N PRO A 223 -28.10 -3.08 18.39
CA PRO A 223 -29.27 -3.89 18.74
C PRO A 223 -30.47 -3.80 17.77
N PHE A 224 -30.30 -3.27 16.56
CA PHE A 224 -31.39 -3.00 15.60
C PHE A 224 -31.35 -3.86 14.33
N GLY A 225 -30.71 -5.04 14.38
CA GLY A 225 -30.61 -5.99 13.27
C GLY A 225 -31.93 -6.65 12.81
N ALA A 226 -33.09 -6.12 13.21
CA ALA A 226 -34.40 -6.68 12.86
C ALA A 226 -35.45 -5.59 12.65
N LEU A 227 -35.53 -5.02 11.43
CA LEU A 227 -36.72 -4.32 10.93
C LEU A 227 -36.97 -4.69 9.44
N PRO A 228 -38.24 -4.72 8.97
CA PRO A 228 -38.68 -5.57 7.86
C PRO A 228 -38.53 -4.97 6.44
N GLN A 229 -38.49 -5.88 5.45
CA GLN A 229 -38.24 -5.68 4.01
C GLN A 229 -39.32 -4.91 3.21
N ILE A 230 -39.82 -3.77 3.70
CA ILE A 230 -40.99 -3.11 3.07
C ILE A 230 -40.60 -2.09 1.97
N PHE A 231 -39.31 -1.81 1.72
CA PHE A 231 -38.89 -0.72 0.82
C PHE A 231 -38.27 -1.14 -0.53
N VAL A 232 -38.35 -2.41 -0.93
CA VAL A 232 -37.57 -2.91 -2.09
C VAL A 232 -38.19 -2.67 -3.49
N PRO A 233 -39.52 -2.53 -3.75
CA PRO A 233 -39.98 -2.63 -5.14
C PRO A 233 -40.14 -1.32 -5.95
N ALA A 234 -39.72 -0.14 -5.46
CA ALA A 234 -40.06 1.14 -6.13
C ALA A 234 -39.06 1.68 -7.18
N PHE A 235 -37.95 0.99 -7.48
CA PHE A 235 -36.99 1.45 -8.47
C PHE A 235 -36.87 0.49 -9.65
N GLY A 236 -37.38 0.94 -10.80
CA GLY A 236 -37.30 0.24 -12.07
C GLY A 236 -35.87 -0.03 -12.49
N ARG A 237 -35.63 -1.25 -12.99
CA ARG A 237 -34.37 -1.67 -13.60
C ARG A 237 -34.13 -0.88 -14.89
N THR A 238 -33.12 -0.03 -14.90
CA THR A 238 -32.59 0.58 -16.13
C THR A 238 -31.61 -0.40 -16.79
N ALA A 239 -31.77 -0.61 -18.10
CA ALA A 239 -31.05 -1.58 -18.95
C ALA A 239 -29.52 -1.39 -19.08
N SER A 240 -28.87 -0.58 -18.24
CA SER A 240 -27.40 -0.42 -18.22
C SER A 240 -26.69 -1.29 -17.17
N GLN A 241 -27.43 -2.16 -16.47
CA GLN A 241 -26.87 -3.08 -15.47
C GLN A 241 -26.48 -4.46 -16.05
N ASP A 242 -26.79 -4.72 -17.32
CA ASP A 242 -26.39 -5.92 -18.05
C ASP A 242 -24.95 -5.84 -18.60
N PHE A 243 -24.26 -4.71 -18.42
CA PHE A 243 -22.83 -4.61 -18.67
C PHE A 243 -22.03 -5.13 -17.46
N VAL A 244 -22.11 -6.45 -17.30
CA VAL A 244 -21.14 -7.35 -16.66
C VAL A 244 -20.23 -6.66 -15.63
N GLN A 245 -20.69 -6.60 -14.38
CA GLN A 245 -19.76 -6.75 -13.25
C GLN A 245 -19.14 -8.15 -13.42
N GLN A 246 -18.08 -8.23 -14.22
CA GLN A 246 -17.24 -9.41 -14.30
C GLN A 246 -16.65 -9.52 -12.90
N VAL A 247 -17.28 -10.34 -12.06
CA VAL A 247 -16.74 -10.66 -10.74
C VAL A 247 -15.33 -11.14 -11.01
N ARG A 248 -14.32 -10.32 -10.67
CA ARG A 248 -12.90 -10.66 -10.83
C ARG A 248 -12.67 -11.90 -9.98
N MET A 249 -12.80 -13.07 -10.60
CA MET A 249 -12.70 -14.34 -9.91
C MET A 249 -11.23 -14.64 -9.70
N SER A 250 -10.82 -14.79 -8.43
CA SER A 250 -9.43 -15.16 -8.13
C SER A 250 -9.18 -16.62 -8.51
N LYS A 251 -7.92 -16.96 -8.80
CA LYS A 251 -7.48 -18.34 -9.06
C LYS A 251 -7.91 -19.32 -7.98
N ALA A 252 -7.80 -18.95 -6.71
CA ALA A 252 -8.23 -19.79 -5.59
C ALA A 252 -9.75 -20.00 -5.59
N ARG A 253 -10.51 -18.94 -5.88
CA ARG A 253 -11.97 -18.98 -5.96
C ARG A 253 -12.45 -19.83 -7.15
N ALA A 254 -11.81 -19.72 -8.31
CA ALA A 254 -12.09 -20.57 -9.47
C ALA A 254 -11.84 -22.06 -9.16
N LYS A 255 -10.70 -22.39 -8.54
CA LYS A 255 -10.41 -23.76 -8.10
C LYS A 255 -11.41 -24.30 -7.08
N ALA A 256 -11.86 -23.46 -6.15
CA ALA A 256 -12.89 -23.83 -5.18
C ALA A 256 -14.22 -24.18 -5.87
N MET A 257 -14.69 -23.32 -6.79
CA MET A 257 -15.92 -23.56 -7.54
C MET A 257 -15.86 -24.87 -8.34
N VAL A 258 -14.76 -25.11 -9.05
CA VAL A 258 -14.58 -26.34 -9.84
C VAL A 258 -14.59 -27.57 -8.94
N ARG A 259 -13.92 -27.53 -7.77
CA ARG A 259 -13.94 -28.65 -6.81
C ARG A 259 -15.33 -28.91 -6.23
N GLU A 260 -16.09 -27.86 -5.96
CA GLU A 260 -17.44 -27.97 -5.41
C GLU A 260 -18.40 -28.59 -6.42
N LEU A 261 -18.37 -28.13 -7.69
CA LEU A 261 -19.10 -28.74 -8.80
C LEU A 261 -18.72 -30.22 -8.98
N GLN A 262 -17.43 -30.55 -8.95
CA GLN A 262 -16.96 -31.93 -9.00
C GLN A 262 -17.49 -32.78 -7.84
N SER A 263 -17.46 -32.24 -6.62
CA SER A 263 -17.95 -32.95 -5.43
C SER A 263 -19.43 -33.28 -5.56
N ILE A 264 -20.25 -32.33 -6.02
CA ILE A 264 -21.68 -32.58 -6.19
C ILE A 264 -21.93 -33.57 -7.33
N TYR A 265 -21.27 -33.40 -8.47
CA TYR A 265 -21.48 -34.30 -9.61
C TYR A 265 -20.90 -35.69 -9.38
N SER A 266 -19.92 -35.87 -8.50
CA SER A 266 -19.41 -37.20 -8.12
C SER A 266 -20.27 -37.90 -7.06
N ALA A 267 -21.28 -37.22 -6.49
CA ALA A 267 -22.15 -37.83 -5.49
C ALA A 267 -22.91 -39.03 -6.06
N LYS A 268 -22.94 -40.14 -5.32
CA LYS A 268 -23.61 -41.38 -5.74
C LYS A 268 -25.09 -41.17 -6.07
N SER A 269 -25.78 -40.32 -5.31
CA SER A 269 -27.18 -39.96 -5.54
C SER A 269 -27.38 -39.24 -6.87
N PHE A 270 -26.50 -38.29 -7.19
CA PHE A 270 -26.52 -37.58 -8.46
C PHE A 270 -26.27 -38.54 -9.63
N GLN A 271 -25.22 -39.35 -9.53
CA GLN A 271 -24.84 -40.31 -10.58
C GLN A 271 -25.91 -41.38 -10.81
N ALA A 272 -26.52 -41.93 -9.76
CA ALA A 272 -27.59 -42.91 -9.91
C ALA A 272 -28.79 -42.32 -10.68
N LYS A 273 -29.19 -41.08 -10.37
CA LYS A 273 -30.28 -40.41 -11.07
C LYS A 273 -29.92 -40.04 -12.51
N LEU A 274 -28.68 -39.60 -12.73
CA LEU A 274 -28.17 -39.31 -14.07
C LEU A 274 -28.18 -40.57 -14.95
N GLN A 275 -27.75 -41.72 -14.44
CA GLN A 275 -27.81 -43.00 -15.16
C GLN A 275 -29.26 -43.44 -15.46
N GLU A 276 -30.20 -43.20 -14.54
CA GLU A 276 -31.63 -43.45 -14.80
C GLU A 276 -32.17 -42.57 -15.95
N ILE A 277 -31.76 -41.30 -16.01
CA ILE A 277 -32.14 -40.37 -17.08
C ILE A 277 -31.51 -40.80 -18.41
N LEU A 278 -30.24 -41.16 -18.41
CA LEU A 278 -29.51 -41.58 -19.61
C LEU A 278 -30.01 -42.94 -20.14
N GLY A 279 -30.38 -43.88 -19.28
CA GLY A 279 -30.91 -45.19 -19.69
C GLY A 279 -32.29 -45.15 -20.34
N LYS A 280 -33.02 -44.02 -20.21
CA LYS A 280 -34.35 -43.82 -20.82
C LYS A 280 -34.31 -43.12 -22.17
N GLY A 281 -33.18 -42.52 -22.55
CA GLY A 281 -33.06 -41.71 -23.77
C GLY A 281 -32.08 -42.30 -24.78
N GLU A 282 -32.36 -42.14 -26.07
CA GLU A 282 -31.40 -42.43 -27.14
C GLU A 282 -30.24 -41.42 -27.07
N GLY A 283 -29.14 -41.81 -26.41
CA GLY A 283 -27.71 -41.45 -26.60
C GLY A 283 -27.25 -40.05 -27.03
N THR A 284 -28.11 -39.04 -27.06
CA THR A 284 -27.80 -37.69 -27.52
C THR A 284 -27.34 -36.80 -26.37
N ASP A 285 -26.36 -35.95 -26.65
CA ASP A 285 -25.81 -35.01 -25.67
C ASP A 285 -26.76 -33.85 -25.31
N GLU A 286 -27.99 -33.86 -25.82
CA GLU A 286 -28.96 -32.78 -25.64
C GLU A 286 -30.25 -33.23 -24.95
N LEU A 287 -30.21 -34.28 -24.12
CA LEU A 287 -31.35 -34.69 -23.32
C LEU A 287 -31.77 -33.57 -22.34
N PRO A 288 -32.94 -32.90 -22.52
CA PRO A 288 -33.34 -31.77 -21.68
C PRO A 288 -33.50 -32.17 -20.20
N ALA A 289 -33.94 -33.42 -19.96
CA ALA A 289 -34.08 -33.99 -18.62
C ALA A 289 -32.74 -34.08 -17.88
N ARG A 290 -31.62 -34.30 -18.58
CA ARG A 290 -30.27 -34.31 -17.99
C ARG A 290 -29.90 -32.92 -17.49
N TRP A 291 -30.14 -31.90 -18.32
CA TRP A 291 -29.81 -30.52 -17.98
C TRP A 291 -30.68 -29.98 -16.87
N ALA A 292 -31.99 -30.21 -16.93
CA ALA A 292 -32.92 -29.85 -15.86
C ALA A 292 -32.56 -30.51 -14.52
N TRP A 293 -31.96 -31.70 -14.54
CA TRP A 293 -31.45 -32.34 -13.32
C TRP A 293 -30.13 -31.72 -12.84
N ALA A 294 -29.15 -31.52 -13.73
CA ALA A 294 -27.86 -30.92 -13.39
C ALA A 294 -27.97 -29.48 -12.89
N GLU A 295 -28.94 -28.74 -13.43
CA GLU A 295 -29.23 -27.35 -13.11
C GLU A 295 -29.64 -27.13 -11.66
N LYS A 296 -30.40 -28.07 -11.07
CA LYS A 296 -30.78 -28.05 -9.65
C LYS A 296 -29.59 -28.01 -8.69
N PHE A 297 -28.41 -28.37 -9.17
CA PHE A 297 -27.21 -28.45 -8.35
C PHE A 297 -26.20 -27.34 -8.67
N HIS A 298 -25.96 -27.04 -9.94
CA HIS A 298 -24.98 -26.01 -10.26
C HIS A 298 -25.49 -24.59 -10.06
N ASN A 299 -26.80 -24.32 -10.12
CA ASN A 299 -27.31 -22.95 -9.99
C ASN A 299 -26.95 -22.35 -8.62
N ASP A 300 -27.11 -23.12 -7.55
CA ASP A 300 -26.76 -22.68 -6.19
C ASP A 300 -25.25 -22.42 -6.07
N ILE A 301 -24.42 -23.29 -6.65
CA ILE A 301 -22.97 -23.08 -6.66
C ILE A 301 -22.63 -21.82 -7.47
N LEU A 302 -23.05 -21.74 -8.74
CA LEU A 302 -22.75 -20.63 -9.63
C LEU A 302 -23.18 -19.29 -9.02
N ALA A 303 -24.34 -19.23 -8.35
CA ALA A 303 -24.81 -18.07 -7.61
C ALA A 303 -23.86 -17.66 -6.46
N GLN A 304 -23.34 -18.61 -5.67
CA GLN A 304 -22.36 -18.34 -4.61
C GLN A 304 -21.06 -17.75 -5.15
N TYR A 305 -20.69 -18.08 -6.39
CA TYR A 305 -19.52 -17.53 -7.06
C TYR A 305 -19.80 -16.27 -7.90
N GLY A 306 -21.05 -15.78 -7.89
CA GLY A 306 -21.45 -14.52 -8.54
C GLY A 306 -21.78 -14.65 -10.03
N PHE A 307 -22.04 -15.86 -10.52
CA PHE A 307 -22.57 -16.08 -11.86
C PHE A 307 -24.10 -16.03 -11.85
N VAL A 308 -24.69 -15.51 -12.93
CA VAL A 308 -26.15 -15.39 -13.07
C VAL A 308 -26.75 -16.76 -13.35
N THR A 309 -27.69 -17.21 -12.51
CA THR A 309 -28.41 -18.48 -12.67
C THR A 309 -29.49 -18.39 -13.75
N GLY A 310 -29.71 -19.49 -14.46
CA GLY A 310 -30.79 -19.63 -15.45
C GLY A 310 -30.71 -20.94 -16.22
N ASP A 311 -31.65 -21.10 -17.14
CA ASP A 311 -31.99 -22.42 -17.67
C ASP A 311 -31.01 -22.92 -18.74
N GLY A 312 -30.68 -24.22 -18.69
CA GLY A 312 -29.99 -24.93 -19.78
C GLY A 312 -28.46 -25.02 -19.69
N MET A 313 -27.87 -25.67 -20.70
CA MET A 313 -26.44 -26.07 -20.72
C MET A 313 -25.48 -24.89 -20.83
N GLU A 314 -25.85 -23.85 -21.58
CA GLU A 314 -25.00 -22.68 -21.85
C GLU A 314 -24.58 -21.95 -20.56
N ARG A 315 -25.41 -22.03 -19.51
CA ARG A 315 -25.18 -21.41 -18.21
C ARG A 315 -24.11 -22.11 -17.38
N LEU A 316 -23.87 -23.41 -17.61
CA LEU A 316 -22.74 -24.12 -17.02
C LEU A 316 -21.50 -23.98 -17.90
N ILE A 317 -21.66 -24.04 -19.23
CA ILE A 317 -20.54 -23.93 -20.18
C ILE A 317 -19.89 -22.56 -20.04
N SER A 318 -20.65 -21.46 -20.10
CA SER A 318 -20.09 -20.11 -20.17
C SER A 318 -19.18 -19.75 -18.98
N PRO A 319 -19.57 -19.99 -17.71
CA PRO A 319 -18.68 -19.80 -16.56
C PRO A 319 -17.44 -20.69 -16.59
N LEU A 320 -17.58 -21.96 -16.99
CA LEU A 320 -16.46 -22.90 -17.03
C LEU A 320 -15.50 -22.60 -18.19
N SER A 321 -16.01 -22.18 -19.34
CA SER A 321 -15.25 -21.62 -20.46
C SER A 321 -14.45 -20.38 -20.04
N LEU A 322 -15.10 -19.44 -19.35
CA LEU A 322 -14.43 -18.26 -18.82
C LEU A 322 -13.31 -18.64 -17.84
N ILE A 323 -13.56 -19.65 -16.98
CA ILE A 323 -12.53 -20.20 -16.10
C ILE A 323 -11.37 -20.79 -16.89
N LEU A 324 -11.62 -21.59 -17.91
CA LEU A 324 -10.56 -22.23 -18.68
C LEU A 324 -9.70 -21.20 -19.42
N LYS A 325 -10.33 -20.13 -19.92
CA LYS A 325 -9.65 -19.01 -20.55
C LYS A 325 -8.76 -18.25 -19.56
N SER A 326 -9.24 -18.00 -18.34
CA SER A 326 -8.50 -17.23 -17.33
C SER A 326 -7.52 -18.09 -16.49
N PHE A 327 -7.79 -19.38 -16.32
CA PHE A 327 -7.09 -20.30 -15.43
C PHE A 327 -6.93 -21.69 -16.08
N PRO A 328 -6.00 -21.86 -17.04
CA PRO A 328 -5.80 -23.11 -17.78
C PRO A 328 -5.54 -24.33 -16.88
N GLU A 329 -4.99 -24.15 -15.67
CA GLU A 329 -4.77 -25.22 -14.71
C GLU A 329 -6.04 -25.85 -14.14
N CYS A 330 -7.21 -25.23 -14.35
CA CYS A 330 -8.50 -25.81 -13.98
C CYS A 330 -9.03 -26.82 -15.03
N ARG A 331 -8.32 -27.00 -16.16
CA ARG A 331 -8.71 -27.87 -17.29
C ARG A 331 -9.05 -29.30 -16.87
N SER A 332 -8.15 -29.98 -16.18
CA SER A 332 -8.42 -31.35 -15.69
C SER A 332 -9.65 -31.40 -14.78
N GLY A 333 -9.92 -30.28 -14.09
CA GLY A 333 -11.07 -30.12 -13.24
C GLY A 333 -12.39 -30.09 -14.02
N VAL A 334 -12.44 -29.27 -15.07
CA VAL A 334 -13.59 -29.11 -15.96
C VAL A 334 -13.82 -30.35 -16.82
N GLU A 335 -12.76 -30.99 -17.31
CA GLU A 335 -12.86 -32.26 -18.06
C GLU A 335 -13.49 -33.37 -17.20
N LYS A 336 -13.14 -33.43 -15.90
CA LYS A 336 -13.77 -34.37 -14.97
C LYS A 336 -15.24 -34.05 -14.74
N ILE A 337 -15.63 -32.77 -14.68
CA ILE A 337 -17.05 -32.37 -14.62
C ILE A 337 -17.79 -32.83 -15.88
N ALA A 338 -17.20 -32.64 -17.05
CA ALA A 338 -17.76 -33.09 -18.32
C ALA A 338 -18.01 -34.60 -18.34
N GLY A 339 -17.01 -35.38 -17.90
CA GLY A 339 -17.12 -36.84 -17.78
C GLY A 339 -18.18 -37.27 -16.76
N LEU A 340 -18.30 -36.58 -15.62
CA LEU A 340 -19.34 -36.85 -14.62
C LEU A 340 -20.75 -36.53 -15.13
N LEU A 341 -20.90 -35.61 -16.09
CA LEU A 341 -22.18 -35.31 -16.74
C LEU A 341 -22.48 -36.22 -17.94
N GLY A 342 -21.56 -37.12 -18.28
CA GLY A 342 -21.68 -38.00 -19.44
C GLY A 342 -21.61 -37.25 -20.77
N LEU A 343 -20.83 -36.16 -20.83
CA LEU A 343 -20.53 -35.46 -22.09
C LEU A 343 -19.38 -36.16 -22.79
N LYS A 344 -19.53 -36.42 -24.10
CA LYS A 344 -18.46 -37.04 -24.91
C LYS A 344 -17.25 -36.12 -25.08
N SER A 345 -17.49 -34.82 -25.22
CA SER A 345 -16.46 -33.79 -25.34
C SER A 345 -16.96 -32.49 -24.70
N TRP A 346 -16.01 -31.69 -24.21
CA TRP A 346 -16.30 -30.32 -23.79
C TRP A 346 -16.30 -29.41 -25.04
N PRO A 347 -17.30 -28.53 -25.24
CA PRO A 347 -17.49 -27.80 -26.49
C PRO A 347 -16.31 -26.90 -26.94
N GLU A 348 -15.39 -26.55 -26.04
CA GLU A 348 -14.19 -25.78 -26.45
C GLU A 348 -13.08 -26.61 -27.10
N THR A 349 -13.09 -27.94 -26.93
CA THR A 349 -12.03 -28.79 -27.49
C THR A 349 -12.09 -28.84 -29.03
N GLU A 350 -13.27 -28.66 -29.61
CA GLU A 350 -13.45 -28.57 -31.07
C GLU A 350 -13.11 -27.17 -31.60
N ALA A 351 -13.44 -26.10 -30.88
CA ALA A 351 -13.13 -24.73 -31.30
C ALA A 351 -11.62 -24.40 -31.29
N ALA A 352 -10.82 -25.10 -30.48
CA ALA A 352 -9.36 -24.93 -30.45
C ALA A 352 -8.62 -25.72 -31.55
N ALA A 353 -9.27 -26.70 -32.19
CA ALA A 353 -8.65 -27.55 -33.21
C ALA A 353 -8.72 -26.96 -34.64
N GLU A 354 -9.52 -25.91 -34.86
CA GLU A 354 -9.65 -25.22 -36.15
C GLU A 354 -9.17 -23.75 -36.11
N LEU A 355 -8.06 -23.46 -35.42
CA LEU A 355 -7.34 -22.23 -35.69
C LEU A 355 -6.46 -22.43 -36.94
N PRO A 356 -6.78 -21.80 -38.09
CA PRO A 356 -5.92 -21.87 -39.27
C PRO A 356 -4.56 -21.31 -38.87
N ALA A 357 -3.49 -22.03 -39.23
CA ALA A 357 -2.10 -21.61 -39.03
C ALA A 357 -1.94 -20.15 -39.47
N THR A 358 -1.94 -19.23 -38.50
CA THR A 358 -1.80 -17.80 -38.72
C THR A 358 -0.42 -17.56 -39.28
N LYS A 359 -0.40 -17.31 -40.59
CA LYS A 359 0.70 -16.73 -41.36
C LYS A 359 1.34 -15.64 -40.50
N ALA A 360 2.63 -15.78 -40.19
CA ALA A 360 3.38 -14.86 -39.32
C ALA A 360 3.17 -13.41 -39.77
N GLU A 361 2.30 -12.68 -39.05
CA GLU A 361 2.12 -11.25 -39.27
C GLU A 361 3.40 -10.54 -38.84
N VAL A 362 3.93 -9.73 -39.74
CA VAL A 362 5.09 -8.88 -39.50
C VAL A 362 4.81 -8.02 -38.25
N PRO A 363 5.70 -8.00 -37.24
CA PRO A 363 5.49 -7.22 -36.02
C PRO A 363 5.19 -5.76 -36.37
N ARG A 364 3.95 -5.33 -36.14
CA ARG A 364 3.57 -3.94 -36.35
C ARG A 364 4.19 -3.12 -35.23
N VAL A 365 5.13 -2.25 -35.57
CA VAL A 365 5.68 -1.27 -34.63
C VAL A 365 4.55 -0.31 -34.24
N VAL A 366 4.02 -0.47 -33.02
CA VAL A 366 2.95 0.38 -32.49
C VAL A 366 3.56 1.72 -32.08
N SER A 367 3.09 2.80 -32.70
CA SER A 367 3.42 4.17 -32.28
C SER A 367 2.30 4.74 -31.41
N LEU A 368 2.66 5.39 -30.30
CA LEU A 368 1.72 6.08 -29.42
C LEU A 368 1.63 7.55 -29.81
N SER A 369 0.41 8.04 -30.04
CA SER A 369 0.14 9.48 -30.04
C SER A 369 0.14 10.02 -28.60
N LYS A 370 0.34 11.34 -28.42
CA LYS A 370 0.30 11.99 -27.10
C LYS A 370 -0.97 11.62 -26.32
N THR A 371 -2.14 11.73 -26.94
CA THR A 371 -3.42 11.41 -26.29
C THR A 371 -3.50 9.95 -25.84
N ARG A 372 -3.02 9.00 -26.64
CA ARG A 372 -2.99 7.57 -26.26
C ARG A 372 -1.96 7.29 -25.17
N ALA A 373 -0.80 7.95 -25.19
CA ALA A 373 0.21 7.84 -24.15
C ALA A 373 -0.31 8.33 -22.80
N LEU A 374 -0.99 9.49 -22.77
CA LEU A 374 -1.60 10.02 -21.54
C LEU A 374 -2.70 9.12 -20.99
N ALA A 375 -3.56 8.58 -21.87
CA ALA A 375 -4.60 7.62 -21.48
C ALA A 375 -3.99 6.33 -20.89
N LEU A 376 -2.96 5.78 -21.56
CA LEU A 376 -2.22 4.61 -21.07
C LEU A 376 -1.62 4.88 -19.68
N GLN A 377 -0.93 6.00 -19.50
CA GLN A 377 -0.35 6.35 -18.20
C GLN A 377 -1.41 6.58 -17.13
N THR A 378 -2.57 7.14 -17.48
CA THR A 378 -3.68 7.35 -16.54
C THR A 378 -4.26 6.02 -16.06
N GLU A 379 -4.45 5.05 -16.97
CA GLU A 379 -4.87 3.69 -16.60
C GLU A 379 -3.81 2.97 -15.75
N LEU A 380 -2.53 3.07 -16.12
CA LEU A 380 -1.44 2.49 -15.33
C LEU A 380 -1.36 3.11 -13.92
N LEU A 381 -1.50 4.44 -13.82
CA LEU A 381 -1.55 5.14 -12.54
C LEU A 381 -2.72 4.66 -11.69
N ALA A 382 -3.91 4.51 -12.27
CA ALA A 382 -5.07 4.00 -11.57
C ALA A 382 -4.87 2.55 -11.09
N SER A 383 -4.31 1.67 -11.93
CA SER A 383 -4.01 0.27 -11.58
C SER A 383 -2.97 0.18 -10.46
N PHE A 384 -1.88 0.95 -10.54
CA PHE A 384 -0.87 0.97 -9.50
C PHE A 384 -1.38 1.63 -8.22
N SER A 385 -2.21 2.66 -8.30
CA SER A 385 -2.79 3.31 -7.11
C SER A 385 -3.91 2.48 -6.47
N ALA A 386 -4.36 1.39 -7.11
CA ALA A 386 -5.44 0.56 -6.59
C ALA A 386 -5.06 -0.06 -5.23
N PRO A 387 -5.98 -0.09 -4.23
CA PRO A 387 -5.69 -0.64 -2.91
C PRO A 387 -5.19 -2.10 -2.93
N SER A 388 -5.67 -2.91 -3.87
CA SER A 388 -5.23 -4.30 -4.06
C SER A 388 -3.76 -4.40 -4.48
N PHE A 389 -3.33 -3.54 -5.40
CA PHE A 389 -1.93 -3.50 -5.84
C PHE A 389 -1.03 -2.98 -4.71
N GLN A 390 -1.43 -1.87 -4.08
CA GLN A 390 -0.68 -1.27 -2.97
C GLN A 390 -0.51 -2.25 -1.80
N LYS A 391 -1.52 -3.09 -1.51
CA LYS A 391 -1.40 -4.19 -0.54
C LYS A 391 -0.35 -5.23 -0.96
N LYS A 392 -0.36 -5.70 -2.22
CA LYS A 392 0.65 -6.64 -2.73
C LYS A 392 2.06 -6.04 -2.65
N LEU A 393 2.20 -4.77 -3.01
CA LEU A 393 3.46 -4.03 -2.94
C LEU A 393 3.97 -3.90 -1.48
N CYS A 394 3.08 -3.63 -0.54
CA CYS A 394 3.38 -3.64 0.90
C CYS A 394 3.87 -5.00 1.39
N GLU A 395 3.18 -6.08 1.02
CA GLU A 395 3.55 -7.45 1.41
C GLU A 395 4.92 -7.83 0.85
N LEU A 396 5.18 -7.46 -0.41
CA LEU A 396 6.46 -7.68 -1.07
C LEU A 396 7.61 -6.91 -0.41
N SER A 397 7.36 -5.66 0.01
CA SER A 397 8.33 -4.88 0.79
C SER A 397 8.59 -5.47 2.19
N ARG A 398 7.57 -6.02 2.86
CA ARG A 398 7.73 -6.68 4.17
C ARG A 398 8.55 -7.96 4.06
N LYS A 399 8.32 -8.78 3.02
CA LYS A 399 9.08 -10.02 2.79
C LYS A 399 10.57 -9.74 2.62
N GLN A 400 10.91 -8.70 1.85
CA GLN A 400 12.31 -8.29 1.71
C GLN A 400 12.96 -7.95 3.06
N LEU A 401 12.24 -7.25 3.93
CA LEU A 401 12.76 -6.90 5.25
C LEU A 401 13.04 -8.15 6.10
N ALA A 402 12.22 -9.21 5.95
CA ALA A 402 12.40 -10.48 6.64
C ALA A 402 13.61 -11.27 6.09
N ASP A 403 13.76 -11.35 4.77
CA ASP A 403 14.91 -12.02 4.14
C ASP A 403 16.24 -11.36 4.56
N GLU A 404 16.26 -10.03 4.63
CA GLU A 404 17.44 -9.27 5.08
C GLU A 404 17.80 -9.50 6.55
N THR A 405 16.85 -9.95 7.40
CA THR A 405 17.13 -10.32 8.80
C THR A 405 17.69 -11.74 8.96
N GLY A 406 18.00 -12.43 7.86
CA GLY A 406 18.62 -13.76 7.88
C GLY A 406 17.65 -14.91 8.11
N MET A 407 16.34 -14.67 8.04
CA MET A 407 15.33 -15.73 7.92
C MET A 407 15.15 -16.06 6.44
N GLY A 408 16.12 -16.79 5.89
CA GLY A 408 16.36 -16.94 4.46
C GLY A 408 15.17 -17.43 3.63
N SER A 409 14.90 -16.69 2.56
CA SER A 409 14.35 -17.25 1.33
C SER A 409 15.28 -18.36 0.80
N GLU A 410 14.73 -19.55 0.59
CA GLU A 410 15.44 -20.73 0.06
C GLU A 410 15.80 -20.61 -1.43
N ASP A 411 15.35 -19.55 -2.12
CA ASP A 411 15.62 -19.34 -3.55
C ASP A 411 16.65 -18.22 -3.77
N PRO A 412 17.96 -18.55 -3.89
CA PRO A 412 19.03 -17.57 -4.04
C PRO A 412 19.02 -16.81 -5.38
N GLY A 413 18.14 -17.17 -6.32
CA GLY A 413 18.03 -16.51 -7.62
C GLY A 413 16.97 -15.42 -7.73
N TYR A 414 15.99 -15.38 -6.82
CA TYR A 414 14.82 -14.50 -6.98
C TYR A 414 14.97 -13.20 -6.17
N THR A 415 15.39 -12.12 -6.83
CA THR A 415 15.62 -10.86 -6.15
C THR A 415 14.32 -10.09 -5.91
N TRP A 416 14.32 -9.17 -4.93
CA TRP A 416 13.20 -8.24 -4.73
C TRP A 416 12.85 -7.46 -6.00
N HIS A 417 13.85 -7.16 -6.84
CA HIS A 417 13.63 -6.48 -8.11
C HIS A 417 12.87 -7.36 -9.11
N ASP A 418 13.13 -8.66 -9.15
CA ASP A 418 12.40 -9.59 -10.00
C ASP A 418 10.97 -9.77 -9.52
N ALA A 419 10.78 -9.82 -8.20
CA ALA A 419 9.46 -9.87 -7.58
C ALA A 419 8.64 -8.61 -7.87
N LEU A 420 9.23 -7.42 -7.70
CA LEU A 420 8.57 -6.14 -8.01
C LEU A 420 8.26 -6.04 -9.50
N ARG A 421 9.23 -6.36 -10.37
CA ARG A 421 9.05 -6.34 -11.82
C ARG A 421 7.93 -7.30 -12.24
N HIS A 422 7.87 -8.49 -11.66
CA HIS A 422 6.78 -9.44 -11.91
C HIS A 422 5.42 -8.85 -11.52
N LEU A 423 5.31 -8.29 -10.31
CA LEU A 423 4.09 -7.66 -9.82
C LEU A 423 3.63 -6.49 -10.72
N MET A 424 4.56 -5.65 -11.17
CA MET A 424 4.27 -4.55 -12.08
C MET A 424 3.83 -5.05 -13.46
N ASN A 425 4.55 -6.03 -14.01
CA ASN A 425 4.29 -6.58 -15.33
C ASN A 425 2.90 -7.22 -15.41
N GLU A 426 2.40 -7.86 -14.35
CA GLU A 426 1.02 -8.39 -14.30
C GLU A 426 -0.03 -7.31 -14.60
N GLU A 427 0.04 -6.16 -13.93
CA GLU A 427 -0.91 -5.07 -14.14
C GLU A 427 -0.65 -4.33 -15.46
N GLN A 428 0.62 -4.20 -15.88
CA GLN A 428 0.99 -3.55 -17.14
C GLN A 428 0.50 -4.36 -18.34
N MET A 429 0.67 -5.68 -18.37
CA MET A 429 0.29 -6.52 -19.51
C MET A 429 -1.22 -6.43 -19.83
N GLU A 430 -2.08 -6.42 -18.80
CA GLU A 430 -3.54 -6.23 -19.01
C GLU A 430 -3.84 -4.85 -19.62
N THR A 431 -3.12 -3.82 -19.16
CA THR A 431 -3.36 -2.43 -19.57
C THR A 431 -2.84 -2.18 -20.99
N ILE A 432 -1.57 -2.51 -21.27
CA ILE A 432 -0.93 -2.21 -22.58
C ILE A 432 -1.58 -2.94 -23.75
N ALA A 433 -2.21 -4.11 -23.50
CA ALA A 433 -2.94 -4.86 -24.51
C ALA A 433 -4.06 -4.03 -25.16
N ARG A 434 -4.73 -3.19 -24.37
CA ARG A 434 -5.78 -2.27 -24.85
C ARG A 434 -5.24 -1.17 -25.75
N TYR A 435 -3.93 -0.92 -25.69
CA TYR A 435 -3.23 0.08 -26.49
C TYR A 435 -2.54 -0.52 -27.71
N GLY A 436 -2.75 -1.81 -27.98
CA GLY A 436 -2.25 -2.51 -29.16
C GLY A 436 -0.87 -3.14 -29.00
N PHE A 437 -0.28 -3.09 -27.80
CA PHE A 437 0.94 -3.83 -27.49
C PHE A 437 0.60 -5.27 -27.12
N ASP A 438 1.55 -6.19 -27.30
CA ASP A 438 1.34 -7.56 -26.84
C ASP A 438 1.25 -7.64 -25.31
N ALA A 439 0.37 -8.49 -24.79
CA ALA A 439 0.26 -8.79 -23.36
C ALA A 439 1.41 -9.71 -22.91
N SER A 440 2.64 -9.26 -23.13
CA SER A 440 3.87 -10.01 -22.91
C SER A 440 4.94 -9.10 -22.28
N LYS A 441 6.01 -9.70 -21.75
CA LYS A 441 7.17 -8.94 -21.27
C LYS A 441 7.77 -8.05 -22.37
N GLN A 442 7.80 -8.55 -23.61
CA GLN A 442 8.30 -7.78 -24.74
C GLN A 442 7.38 -6.59 -25.05
N GLY A 443 6.05 -6.80 -25.02
CA GLY A 443 5.10 -5.70 -25.23
C GLY A 443 5.19 -4.61 -24.17
N VAL A 444 5.56 -4.95 -22.92
CA VAL A 444 5.85 -3.95 -21.86
C VAL A 444 7.07 -3.10 -22.25
N GLU A 445 8.15 -3.72 -22.70
CA GLU A 445 9.36 -3.00 -23.14
C GLU A 445 9.06 -2.13 -24.38
N ASP A 446 8.27 -2.64 -25.33
CA ASP A 446 7.84 -1.90 -26.52
C ASP A 446 6.97 -0.69 -26.14
N ALA A 447 6.07 -0.85 -25.17
CA ALA A 447 5.25 0.24 -24.63
C ALA A 447 6.09 1.30 -23.91
N LEU A 448 7.08 0.89 -23.11
CA LEU A 448 8.01 1.80 -22.44
C LEU A 448 8.88 2.54 -23.46
N SER A 449 9.37 1.87 -24.50
CA SER A 449 10.12 2.48 -25.61
C SER A 449 9.27 3.49 -26.38
N ALA A 450 7.99 3.19 -26.61
CA ALA A 450 7.05 4.12 -27.23
C ALA A 450 6.77 5.36 -26.34
N LEU A 451 6.68 5.19 -25.03
CA LEU A 451 6.52 6.29 -24.07
C LEU A 451 7.79 7.15 -23.92
N ASP A 452 8.98 6.56 -24.01
CA ASP A 452 10.25 7.30 -23.87
C ASP A 452 10.44 8.33 -24.99
N LYS A 453 9.91 8.06 -26.19
CA LYS A 453 9.87 9.04 -27.31
C LYS A 453 9.06 10.30 -27.00
N LEU A 454 8.18 10.24 -26.00
CA LEU A 454 7.33 11.34 -25.54
C LEU A 454 7.78 11.87 -24.16
N ARG A 455 8.95 11.46 -23.65
CA ARG A 455 9.40 11.78 -22.29
C ARG A 455 9.61 13.28 -22.05
N ASP A 456 9.94 14.03 -23.10
CA ASP A 456 10.14 15.48 -23.01
C ASP A 456 8.80 16.26 -23.01
N ASP A 457 7.66 15.61 -23.25
CA ASP A 457 6.35 16.24 -23.12
C ASP A 457 6.00 16.43 -21.62
N PRO A 458 5.62 17.66 -21.20
CA PRO A 458 5.41 17.97 -19.79
C PRO A 458 4.26 17.19 -19.17
N ASP A 459 3.18 16.92 -19.92
CA ASP A 459 2.01 16.21 -19.39
C ASP A 459 2.33 14.72 -19.19
N VAL A 460 3.01 14.12 -20.17
CA VAL A 460 3.48 12.73 -20.11
C VAL A 460 4.48 12.55 -18.97
N PHE A 461 5.34 13.55 -18.74
CA PHE A 461 6.27 13.55 -17.61
C PHE A 461 5.55 13.61 -16.26
N VAL A 462 4.57 14.50 -16.09
CA VAL A 462 3.81 14.62 -14.83
C VAL A 462 3.12 13.29 -14.48
N ASN A 463 2.50 12.63 -15.47
CA ASN A 463 1.89 11.32 -15.26
C ASN A 463 2.91 10.23 -14.98
N ALA A 464 4.06 10.20 -15.68
CA ALA A 464 5.14 9.28 -15.39
C ALA A 464 5.67 9.44 -13.95
N PHE A 465 5.77 10.67 -13.47
CA PHE A 465 6.17 10.98 -12.10
C PHE A 465 5.14 10.51 -11.08
N ALA A 466 3.84 10.73 -11.34
CA ALA A 466 2.77 10.23 -10.48
C ALA A 466 2.77 8.69 -10.41
N ILE A 467 3.07 8.01 -11.51
CA ILE A 467 3.26 6.54 -11.54
C ILE A 467 4.46 6.14 -10.67
N GLU A 468 5.60 6.82 -10.83
CA GLU A 468 6.79 6.57 -9.99
C GLU A 468 6.44 6.76 -8.50
N GLU A 469 5.69 7.80 -8.15
CA GLU A 469 5.24 8.08 -6.79
C GLU A 469 4.31 6.98 -6.25
N ALA A 470 3.33 6.53 -7.04
CA ALA A 470 2.43 5.44 -6.68
C ALA A 470 3.21 4.14 -6.40
N LEU A 471 4.27 3.87 -7.16
CA LEU A 471 5.15 2.71 -6.97
C LEU A 471 6.13 2.89 -5.80
N LEU A 472 6.54 4.12 -5.49
CA LEU A 472 7.53 4.43 -4.45
C LEU A 472 6.94 4.67 -3.06
N THR A 473 5.66 5.04 -2.94
CA THR A 473 5.03 5.43 -1.66
C THR A 473 5.29 4.43 -0.54
N TYR A 474 5.41 3.13 -0.85
CA TYR A 474 5.75 2.09 0.14
C TYR A 474 7.21 1.61 0.10
N ALA A 475 7.90 1.70 -1.05
CA ALA A 475 9.31 1.29 -1.16
C ALA A 475 10.28 2.22 -0.41
N GLN A 476 9.88 3.48 -0.18
CA GLN A 476 10.74 4.53 0.39
C GLN A 476 11.15 4.31 1.85
N GLY A 477 10.44 3.48 2.61
CA GLY A 477 10.79 3.20 4.01
C GLY A 477 12.07 2.39 4.19
N SER A 478 12.32 1.41 3.30
CA SER A 478 13.38 0.40 3.50
C SER A 478 14.44 0.39 2.38
N LEU A 479 14.06 0.55 1.12
CA LEU A 479 14.95 0.27 -0.03
C LEU A 479 15.91 1.41 -0.42
N LEU A 480 15.44 2.66 -0.37
CA LEU A 480 16.29 3.80 -0.74
C LEU A 480 17.48 3.99 0.21
N ALA A 481 17.40 3.44 1.42
CA ALA A 481 18.52 3.46 2.36
C ALA A 481 19.67 2.52 1.95
N LYS A 482 19.39 1.43 1.21
CA LYS A 482 20.37 0.36 0.93
C LYS A 482 20.92 0.38 -0.50
N LYS A 483 20.12 0.72 -1.51
CA LYS A 483 20.59 0.76 -2.92
C LYS A 483 21.48 1.97 -3.26
N ALA A 484 21.55 2.94 -2.36
CA ALA A 484 22.45 4.09 -2.42
C ALA A 484 23.96 3.75 -2.49
N VAL A 485 24.35 2.49 -2.23
CA VAL A 485 25.76 2.12 -2.06
C VAL A 485 26.44 1.62 -3.35
N GLY A 486 25.70 1.31 -4.42
CA GLY A 486 26.30 0.64 -5.60
C GLY A 486 26.19 1.33 -6.96
N HIS A 487 25.16 2.16 -7.18
CA HIS A 487 24.94 2.79 -8.49
C HIS A 487 24.78 4.29 -8.33
N ILE A 488 25.89 5.00 -8.53
CA ILE A 488 25.94 6.46 -8.56
C ILE A 488 25.37 6.85 -9.93
N GLY A 489 24.16 7.45 -9.95
CA GLY A 489 23.59 7.98 -11.19
C GLY A 489 24.52 9.02 -11.85
N ASN A 490 24.20 9.47 -13.07
CA ASN A 490 24.92 10.62 -13.62
C ASN A 490 24.46 11.91 -12.92
N LYS A 491 25.40 12.81 -12.63
CA LYS A 491 25.08 14.11 -12.06
C LYS A 491 24.19 14.90 -13.05
N PRO A 492 23.12 15.55 -12.57
CA PRO A 492 22.23 16.31 -13.42
C PRO A 492 22.99 17.46 -14.08
N ASN A 493 22.98 17.46 -15.41
CA ASN A 493 23.66 18.44 -16.26
C ASN A 493 22.68 19.15 -17.22
N THR A 494 21.39 18.89 -17.08
CA THR A 494 20.32 19.52 -17.88
C THR A 494 19.25 20.09 -16.97
N LYS A 495 18.54 21.12 -17.44
CA LYS A 495 17.38 21.69 -16.74
C LYS A 495 16.40 20.61 -16.30
N PHE A 496 16.06 19.70 -17.21
CA PHE A 496 15.13 18.60 -16.94
C PHE A 496 15.58 17.69 -15.79
N THR A 497 16.85 17.29 -15.77
CA THR A 497 17.37 16.39 -14.72
C THR A 497 17.47 17.09 -13.37
N VAL A 498 17.77 18.40 -13.35
CA VAL A 498 17.71 19.24 -12.15
C VAL A 498 16.28 19.40 -11.64
N ALA A 499 15.32 19.69 -12.52
CA ALA A 499 13.90 19.78 -12.15
C ALA A 499 13.41 18.47 -11.52
N ARG A 500 13.79 17.32 -12.10
CA ARG A 500 13.45 15.99 -11.56
C ARG A 500 14.02 15.75 -10.16
N LEU A 501 15.27 16.17 -9.92
CA LEU A 501 15.90 16.12 -8.59
C LEU A 501 15.14 16.98 -7.58
N LEU A 502 14.82 18.22 -7.95
CA LEU A 502 14.13 19.16 -7.06
C LEU A 502 12.70 18.68 -6.76
N ARG A 503 11.94 18.21 -7.76
CA ARG A 503 10.62 17.59 -7.55
C ARG A 503 10.67 16.41 -6.58
N LYS A 504 11.68 15.53 -6.71
CA LYS A 504 11.85 14.40 -5.80
C LYS A 504 12.13 14.84 -4.36
N GLN A 505 12.92 15.90 -4.17
CA GLN A 505 13.12 16.51 -2.86
C GLN A 505 11.85 17.17 -2.32
N LEU A 506 11.15 17.93 -3.16
CA LEU A 506 9.90 18.59 -2.80
C LEU A 506 8.85 17.60 -2.29
N ALA A 507 8.63 16.51 -3.03
CA ALA A 507 7.71 15.44 -2.64
C ALA A 507 8.13 14.81 -1.29
N ALA A 508 9.41 14.47 -1.13
CA ALA A 508 9.90 13.84 0.09
C ALA A 508 9.82 14.77 1.32
N PHE A 509 10.12 16.06 1.15
CA PHE A 509 9.94 17.05 2.21
C PHE A 509 8.46 17.35 2.48
N GLY A 510 7.59 17.19 1.49
CA GLY A 510 6.14 17.35 1.62
C GLY A 510 5.44 16.30 2.48
N THR A 511 6.11 15.19 2.83
CA THR A 511 5.52 14.10 3.61
C THR A 511 5.01 14.59 4.99
N PRO A 512 3.84 14.11 5.48
CA PRO A 512 3.27 14.58 6.75
C PRO A 512 4.19 14.39 7.94
N SER A 513 4.92 13.27 7.99
CA SER A 513 5.88 12.97 9.07
C SER A 513 7.05 13.96 9.10
N PHE A 514 7.56 14.36 7.92
CA PHE A 514 8.61 15.37 7.82
C PHE A 514 8.10 16.76 8.20
N GLN A 515 6.92 17.14 7.71
CA GLN A 515 6.31 18.44 8.03
C GLN A 515 6.02 18.57 9.54
N HIS A 516 5.50 17.53 10.18
CA HIS A 516 5.37 17.51 11.64
C HIS A 516 6.70 17.66 12.38
N ALA A 517 7.79 17.11 11.84
CA ALA A 517 9.11 17.29 12.43
C ALA A 517 9.60 18.75 12.30
N ILE A 518 9.36 19.39 11.16
CA ILE A 518 9.64 20.83 10.94
C ILE A 518 8.82 21.68 11.92
N ASP A 519 7.52 21.41 12.09
CA ASP A 519 6.68 22.16 13.03
C ASP A 519 7.16 22.06 14.48
N ARG A 520 7.67 20.89 14.89
CA ARG A 520 8.30 20.72 16.21
C ARG A 520 9.56 21.57 16.35
N LEU A 521 10.38 21.67 15.30
CA LEU A 521 11.55 22.55 15.31
C LEU A 521 11.11 24.02 15.41
N LYS A 522 10.09 24.44 14.64
CA LYS A 522 9.57 25.81 14.68
C LYS A 522 9.08 26.21 16.07
N LYS A 523 8.29 25.35 16.72
CA LYS A 523 7.80 25.56 18.09
C LYS A 523 8.92 25.72 19.13
N LYS A 524 10.08 25.11 18.90
CA LYS A 524 11.25 25.21 19.80
C LYS A 524 12.09 26.48 19.58
N ALA A 525 12.07 27.05 18.37
CA ALA A 525 13.02 28.10 18.01
C ALA A 525 12.67 29.48 18.59
N ASN A 526 11.40 29.77 18.87
CA ASN A 526 10.93 31.08 19.37
C ASN A 526 11.54 32.30 18.66
N VAL A 527 11.80 32.19 17.35
CA VAL A 527 12.31 33.28 16.50
C VAL A 527 11.48 33.40 15.23
N ASP A 528 11.19 34.65 14.86
CA ASP A 528 10.47 34.99 13.64
C ASP A 528 11.32 34.75 12.38
N GLY A 529 10.65 34.39 11.28
CA GLY A 529 11.27 34.18 9.97
C GLY A 529 11.97 32.82 9.77
N HIS A 530 12.27 32.08 10.84
CA HIS A 530 12.81 30.69 10.81
C HIS A 530 14.01 30.47 9.88
N PHE A 531 14.77 31.52 9.55
CA PHE A 531 15.90 31.41 8.63
C PHE A 531 17.02 30.54 9.21
N HIS A 532 17.20 30.53 10.54
CA HIS A 532 18.16 29.70 11.26
C HIS A 532 17.46 28.69 12.19
N LEU A 533 16.64 27.82 11.61
CA LEU A 533 15.97 26.78 12.38
C LEU A 533 16.96 25.68 12.80
N ALA A 534 17.34 25.65 14.08
CA ALA A 534 18.25 24.64 14.63
C ALA A 534 17.73 23.21 14.37
N GLY A 535 18.60 22.31 13.91
CA GLY A 535 18.25 20.92 13.58
C GLY A 535 17.60 20.73 12.19
N ARG A 536 17.27 21.81 11.47
CA ARG A 536 16.69 21.72 10.12
C ARG A 536 17.64 21.05 9.13
N ALA A 537 18.93 21.37 9.19
CA ALA A 537 19.92 20.81 8.28
C ALA A 537 20.06 19.29 8.46
N GLU A 538 20.09 18.81 9.70
CA GLU A 538 20.13 17.39 10.05
C GLU A 538 18.86 16.66 9.58
N LEU A 539 17.70 17.26 9.80
CA LEU A 539 16.43 16.72 9.37
C LEU A 539 16.35 16.64 7.83
N ALA A 540 16.70 17.72 7.12
CA ALA A 540 16.73 17.75 5.65
C ALA A 540 17.72 16.72 5.09
N PHE A 541 18.92 16.63 5.69
CA PHE A 541 19.95 15.69 5.27
C PHE A 541 19.49 14.23 5.38
N SER A 542 18.68 13.87 6.38
CA SER A 542 18.12 12.51 6.52
C SER A 542 17.28 12.07 5.31
N VAL A 543 16.64 13.03 4.62
CA VAL A 543 15.88 12.79 3.38
C VAL A 543 16.83 12.84 2.19
N GLN A 544 17.66 13.88 2.07
CA GLN A 544 18.59 14.06 0.96
C GLN A 544 19.56 12.89 0.81
N ARG A 545 20.06 12.34 1.93
CA ARG A 545 20.94 11.16 1.95
C ARG A 545 20.37 9.97 1.16
N ARG A 546 19.04 9.85 1.09
CA ARG A 546 18.34 8.79 0.35
C ARG A 546 18.12 9.13 -1.13
N ILE A 547 18.03 10.43 -1.46
CA ILE A 547 17.72 10.92 -2.81
C ILE A 547 19.00 11.09 -3.64
N LEU A 548 20.02 11.71 -3.05
CA LEU A 548 21.26 12.13 -3.73
C LEU A 548 21.94 11.04 -4.58
N PRO A 549 22.10 9.79 -4.11
CA PRO A 549 22.76 8.74 -4.88
C PRO A 549 22.08 8.44 -6.23
N SER A 550 20.75 8.56 -6.29
CA SER A 550 19.98 8.35 -7.53
C SER A 550 20.24 9.41 -8.61
N PHE A 551 20.88 10.52 -8.24
CA PHE A 551 21.28 11.61 -9.13
C PHE A 551 22.80 11.79 -9.17
N GLY A 552 23.56 10.78 -8.77
CA GLY A 552 25.02 10.82 -8.90
C GLY A 552 25.78 11.60 -7.84
N PHE A 553 25.09 12.02 -6.78
CA PHE A 553 25.71 12.71 -5.66
C PHE A 553 26.01 11.74 -4.53
N GLN A 554 27.10 11.99 -3.82
CA GLN A 554 27.42 11.23 -2.62
C GLN A 554 26.35 11.44 -1.53
N PRO A 555 25.97 10.42 -0.75
CA PRO A 555 25.03 10.54 0.37
C PRO A 555 25.68 11.20 1.60
N SER A 556 26.34 12.34 1.39
CA SER A 556 27.16 13.08 2.34
C SER A 556 26.81 14.57 2.31
N ARG A 557 27.25 15.34 3.32
CA ARG A 557 27.10 16.80 3.31
C ARG A 557 27.83 17.45 2.12
N SER A 558 28.97 16.87 1.70
CA SER A 558 29.66 17.33 0.49
C SER A 558 28.85 17.07 -0.77
N GLY A 559 28.14 15.95 -0.87
CA GLY A 559 27.23 15.67 -1.98
C GLY A 559 26.00 16.59 -2.01
N VAL A 560 25.49 17.02 -0.84
CA VAL A 560 24.45 18.08 -0.78
C VAL A 560 24.99 19.39 -1.34
N LEU A 561 26.20 19.80 -0.96
CA LEU A 561 26.81 21.03 -1.48
C LEU A 561 27.05 20.95 -2.99
N GLU A 562 27.49 19.80 -3.49
CA GLU A 562 27.64 19.56 -4.92
C GLU A 562 26.31 19.63 -5.65
N MET A 563 25.27 19.00 -5.09
CA MET A 563 23.90 19.09 -5.60
C MET A 563 23.40 20.54 -5.68
N VAL A 564 23.60 21.34 -4.62
CA VAL A 564 23.26 22.75 -4.61
C VAL A 564 23.96 23.49 -5.76
N ARG A 565 25.27 23.28 -5.96
CA ARG A 565 26.03 23.91 -7.06
C ARG A 565 25.51 23.54 -8.45
N HIS A 566 25.08 22.30 -8.65
CA HIS A 566 24.46 21.88 -9.91
C HIS A 566 23.11 22.56 -10.13
N CYS A 567 22.30 22.70 -9.08
CA CYS A 567 21.03 23.42 -9.17
C CYS A 567 21.22 24.93 -9.44
N THR A 568 22.26 25.56 -8.88
CA THR A 568 22.47 27.01 -9.02
C THR A 568 22.77 27.46 -10.45
N MET A 569 23.22 26.56 -11.32
CA MET A 569 23.42 26.82 -12.75
C MET A 569 22.10 27.10 -13.50
N PHE A 570 20.97 26.64 -12.94
CA PHE A 570 19.65 26.75 -13.57
C PHE A 570 18.68 27.64 -12.77
N LEU A 571 19.14 28.35 -11.74
CA LEU A 571 18.25 29.12 -10.86
C LEU A 571 17.55 30.34 -11.50
N ASP A 572 18.04 30.83 -12.65
CA ASP A 572 17.36 31.90 -13.38
C ASP A 572 16.13 31.39 -14.13
N ASP A 573 16.05 30.07 -14.33
CA ASP A 573 14.87 29.45 -14.92
C ASP A 573 13.72 29.50 -13.91
N GLU A 574 12.58 30.06 -14.33
CA GLU A 574 11.43 30.30 -13.46
C GLU A 574 10.91 29.01 -12.79
N GLU A 575 10.90 27.90 -13.52
CA GLU A 575 10.46 26.59 -13.01
C GLU A 575 11.41 26.07 -11.92
N ILE A 576 12.71 26.14 -12.17
CA ILE A 576 13.73 25.70 -11.19
C ILE A 576 13.74 26.62 -9.97
N GLY A 577 13.66 27.93 -10.17
CA GLY A 577 13.56 28.92 -9.10
C GLY A 577 12.33 28.71 -8.23
N GLY A 578 11.17 28.42 -8.84
CA GLY A 578 9.93 28.08 -8.14
C GLY A 578 10.06 26.80 -7.31
N LEU A 579 10.55 25.71 -7.91
CA LEU A 579 10.78 24.43 -7.19
C LEU A 579 11.75 24.60 -6.03
N TRP A 580 12.79 25.42 -6.20
CA TRP A 580 13.75 25.73 -5.15
C TRP A 580 13.09 26.45 -3.98
N ASP A 581 12.26 27.45 -4.25
CA ASP A 581 11.54 28.20 -3.23
C ASP A 581 10.50 27.33 -2.50
N ASP A 582 9.79 26.47 -3.22
CA ASP A 582 8.84 25.51 -2.65
C ASP A 582 9.51 24.52 -1.71
N ILE A 583 10.70 24.01 -2.07
CA ILE A 583 11.51 23.15 -1.20
C ILE A 583 11.88 23.90 0.08
N ASN A 584 12.37 25.13 -0.04
CA ASN A 584 12.76 25.92 1.12
C ASN A 584 11.56 26.27 2.02
N ALA A 585 10.39 26.49 1.43
CA ALA A 585 9.14 26.65 2.16
C ALA A 585 8.76 25.38 2.93
N LYS A 586 8.90 24.18 2.33
CA LYS A 586 8.72 22.89 3.03
C LYS A 586 9.76 22.65 4.12
N LEU A 587 10.94 23.24 4.00
CA LEU A 587 11.96 23.27 5.06
C LEU A 587 11.67 24.33 6.14
N GLY A 588 10.53 25.04 6.04
CA GLY A 588 10.03 25.96 7.04
C GLY A 588 10.50 27.40 6.90
N MET A 589 11.10 27.79 5.77
CA MET A 589 11.44 29.18 5.48
C MET A 589 10.19 29.99 5.07
N THR A 590 10.20 31.30 5.32
CA THR A 590 9.17 32.22 4.77
C THR A 590 9.46 32.56 3.31
N PRO A 591 8.48 33.04 2.52
CA PRO A 591 8.71 33.44 1.13
C PRO A 591 9.85 34.46 0.95
N GLU A 592 9.99 35.42 1.86
CA GLU A 592 11.07 36.43 1.85
C GLU A 592 12.44 35.80 2.14
N ALA A 593 12.48 34.78 3.01
CA ALA A 593 13.69 34.01 3.28
C ALA A 593 14.08 33.13 2.08
N CYS A 594 13.12 32.51 1.40
CA CYS A 594 13.37 31.73 0.17
C CYS A 594 14.00 32.61 -0.92
N ARG A 595 13.40 33.78 -1.20
CA ARG A 595 13.93 34.75 -2.20
C ARG A 595 15.37 35.15 -1.88
N ARG A 596 15.65 35.59 -0.64
CA ARG A 596 17.01 35.94 -0.20
C ARG A 596 17.98 34.77 -0.34
N PHE A 597 17.56 33.56 0.02
CA PHE A 597 18.40 32.38 -0.09
C PHE A 597 18.71 32.04 -1.55
N ARG A 598 17.74 32.20 -2.45
CA ARG A 598 17.92 32.03 -3.90
C ARG A 598 18.90 33.06 -4.48
N ASP A 599 18.80 34.33 -4.07
CA ASP A 599 19.72 35.38 -4.52
C ASP A 599 21.17 35.09 -4.07
N VAL A 600 21.35 34.68 -2.81
CA VAL A 600 22.65 34.24 -2.30
C VAL A 600 23.17 33.01 -3.04
N ALA A 601 22.28 32.05 -3.33
CA ALA A 601 22.63 30.86 -4.08
C ALA A 601 23.05 31.18 -5.53
N GLY A 602 22.37 32.12 -6.18
CA GLY A 602 22.73 32.63 -7.51
C GLY A 602 24.12 33.27 -7.55
N GLY A 603 24.56 33.86 -6.44
CA GLY A 603 25.91 34.40 -6.27
C GLY A 603 27.03 33.35 -6.35
N PHE A 604 26.74 32.05 -6.22
CA PHE A 604 27.73 30.97 -6.42
C PHE A 604 28.01 30.65 -7.89
N ARG A 605 27.34 31.31 -8.84
CA ARG A 605 27.77 31.25 -10.23
C ARG A 605 29.21 31.73 -10.26
N SER A 606 30.13 30.80 -10.50
CA SER A 606 31.52 31.13 -10.79
C SER A 606 31.45 32.23 -11.83
N LYS A 607 31.96 33.43 -11.49
CA LYS A 607 32.28 34.42 -12.51
C LYS A 607 32.97 33.63 -13.61
N PRO A 608 32.50 33.71 -14.87
CA PRO A 608 33.17 33.02 -15.97
C PRO A 608 34.65 33.31 -15.81
N ALA A 609 35.47 32.25 -15.81
CA ALA A 609 36.91 32.42 -15.68
C ALA A 609 37.30 33.49 -16.71
N PRO A 610 37.95 34.59 -16.29
CA PRO A 610 38.31 35.65 -17.22
C PRO A 610 39.04 34.99 -18.38
N ASP A 611 38.54 35.22 -19.59
CA ASP A 611 38.85 34.48 -20.82
C ASP A 611 40.30 33.99 -20.84
N ALA A 612 40.48 32.66 -20.79
CA ALA A 612 41.78 31.99 -20.81
C ALA A 612 42.08 31.46 -22.22
#